data_AF-A0A956ARR5-F1
#
_entry.id   AF-A0A956ARR5-F1
#
_cell.length_a   1.000
_cell.length_b   1.000
_cell.length_c   1.000
_cell.angle_alpha   90.00
_cell.angle_beta   90.00
_cell.angle_gamma   90.00
#
_symmetry.space_group_name_H-M   'P 1'
#
loop_
_entity.id
_entity.type
_entity.pdbx_description
1 polymer ?
#
loop_
_entity_poly.entity_id
_entity_poly.type
_entity_poly.pdbx_seq_one_letter_code
_entity_poly.pdbx_strand_id
1 'polypeptide(L)'
;MNRYTLIFIAAVVAVIGYLVLQTPEMSTPHAPPEVSNTPKPTNKADEPPPAPAPRRATPIADAAVAMPETDAAPEPDAAVEKGPFEIEIGEHKVLLRQRDGRYLRMVPVLVTSKPVTRDEIRRRRRELVRMLFFLVSHRDADSVADADGEARLAADLKERFGNVIRTGPIDRLAFRTFEVVRETADAGP
;
A
#
# COMPACT_ATOMS: atom_id res chain seq x y z
N MET A 1 -21.25 30.24 15.00
CA MET A 1 -19.96 29.52 14.87
C MET A 1 -20.16 28.10 15.37
N ASN A 2 -19.96 27.10 14.51
CA ASN A 2 -20.39 25.72 14.78
C ASN A 2 -19.33 24.98 15.62
N ARG A 3 -19.74 24.14 16.58
CA ARG A 3 -18.81 23.48 17.53
C ARG A 3 -17.77 22.59 16.83
N TYR A 4 -18.11 22.09 15.64
CA TYR A 4 -17.22 21.31 14.78
C TYR A 4 -16.05 22.14 14.19
N THR A 5 -16.25 23.43 13.96
CA THR A 5 -15.21 24.33 13.42
C THR A 5 -14.10 24.55 14.45
N LEU A 6 -14.46 24.62 15.74
CA LEU A 6 -13.49 24.86 16.81
C LEU A 6 -12.62 23.61 17.09
N ILE A 7 -13.21 22.42 16.99
CA ILE A 7 -12.50 21.14 17.14
C ILE A 7 -11.52 20.92 15.97
N PHE A 8 -11.93 21.28 14.75
CA PHE A 8 -11.08 21.16 13.57
C PHE A 8 -9.84 22.07 13.65
N ILE A 9 -10.01 23.32 14.09
CA ILE A 9 -8.90 24.27 14.27
C ILE A 9 -7.93 23.76 15.36
N ALA A 10 -8.44 23.25 16.47
CA ALA A 10 -7.58 22.70 17.54
C ALA A 10 -6.76 21.49 17.07
N ALA A 11 -7.35 20.62 16.24
CA ALA A 11 -6.64 19.47 15.68
C ALA A 11 -5.55 19.88 14.68
N VAL A 12 -5.80 20.91 13.85
CA VAL A 12 -4.82 21.43 12.88
C VAL A 12 -3.63 22.08 13.59
N VAL A 13 -3.87 22.84 14.66
CA VAL A 13 -2.79 23.48 15.46
C VAL A 13 -1.91 22.42 16.14
N ALA A 14 -2.50 21.34 16.65
CA ALA A 14 -1.74 20.25 17.28
C ALA A 14 -0.83 19.50 16.28
N VAL A 15 -1.30 19.28 15.06
CA VAL A 15 -0.51 18.60 14.01
C VAL A 15 0.64 19.48 13.52
N ILE A 16 0.42 20.79 13.37
CA ILE A 16 1.48 21.72 12.96
C ILE A 16 2.54 21.86 14.06
N GLY A 17 2.14 21.96 15.33
CA GLY A 17 3.08 22.02 16.46
C GLY A 17 3.97 20.79 16.56
N TYR A 18 3.43 19.59 16.28
CA TYR A 18 4.21 18.35 16.30
C TYR A 18 5.23 18.25 15.16
N LEU A 19 4.93 18.83 13.99
CA LEU A 19 5.82 18.82 12.83
C LEU A 19 7.01 19.78 12.98
N VAL A 20 6.86 20.89 13.71
CA VAL A 20 7.94 21.87 13.93
C VAL A 20 9.00 21.37 14.92
N LEU A 21 8.66 20.43 15.81
CA LEU A 21 9.57 19.88 16.82
C LEU A 21 10.48 18.74 16.32
N GLN A 22 10.40 18.33 15.05
CA GLN A 22 11.15 17.17 14.51
C GLN A 22 12.31 17.51 13.57
N THR A 23 12.90 18.71 13.64
CA THR A 23 14.16 18.96 12.92
C THR A 23 15.36 18.62 13.82
N PRO A 24 16.07 17.49 13.62
CA PRO A 24 17.36 17.28 14.26
C PRO A 24 18.41 18.20 13.63
N GLU A 25 19.18 18.87 14.49
CA GLU A 25 20.32 19.70 14.12
C GLU A 25 21.35 18.91 13.30
N MET A 26 21.77 19.49 12.18
CA MET A 26 22.95 19.02 11.46
C MET A 26 24.21 19.38 12.24
N SER A 27 24.96 18.37 12.69
CA SER A 27 26.35 18.51 13.10
C SER A 27 27.20 17.51 12.35
N THR A 28 28.06 18.00 11.47
CA THR A 28 29.42 17.47 11.25
C THR A 28 30.26 18.59 10.64
N PRO A 29 31.54 18.73 11.04
CA PRO A 29 32.59 18.11 10.22
C PRO A 29 33.82 17.57 10.98
N HIS A 30 34.59 16.75 10.26
CA HIS A 30 36.02 16.38 10.39
C HIS A 30 36.45 14.96 10.86
N ALA A 31 36.90 14.20 9.85
CA ALA A 31 38.15 13.42 9.70
C ALA A 31 38.30 11.96 10.27
N PRO A 32 38.84 11.01 9.47
CA PRO A 32 39.35 9.68 9.89
C PRO A 32 40.92 9.67 9.93
N PRO A 33 41.66 8.56 10.10
CA PRO A 33 41.36 7.20 10.61
C PRO A 33 42.32 6.77 11.76
N GLU A 34 42.01 5.70 12.51
CA GLU A 34 43.06 4.96 13.22
C GLU A 34 42.80 3.44 13.25
N VAL A 35 43.84 2.74 12.80
CA VAL A 35 44.05 1.29 12.76
C VAL A 35 44.17 0.77 14.21
N SER A 36 43.69 -0.44 14.53
CA SER A 36 44.45 -1.42 15.32
C SER A 36 43.63 -2.66 15.72
N ASN A 37 44.09 -3.81 15.23
CA ASN A 37 44.16 -5.13 15.87
C ASN A 37 42.90 -5.95 16.20
N THR A 38 42.73 -7.02 15.40
CA THR A 38 42.17 -8.31 15.80
C THR A 38 42.94 -8.93 16.97
N PRO A 39 42.28 -9.80 17.76
CA PRO A 39 42.66 -11.21 17.66
C PRO A 39 41.47 -12.19 17.63
N LYS A 40 41.62 -13.23 16.82
CA LYS A 40 40.88 -14.49 16.86
C LYS A 40 41.50 -15.43 17.90
N PRO A 41 40.70 -16.20 18.64
CA PRO A 41 40.90 -17.67 18.69
C PRO A 41 39.53 -18.39 18.57
N THR A 42 39.28 -19.26 17.59
CA THR A 42 39.70 -20.67 17.38
C THR A 42 39.13 -21.68 18.41
N ASN A 43 38.08 -22.39 17.93
CA ASN A 43 37.72 -23.81 18.09
C ASN A 43 37.21 -24.42 19.41
N LYS A 44 35.99 -25.00 19.35
CA LYS A 44 35.63 -26.45 19.48
C LYS A 44 34.09 -26.57 19.29
N ALA A 45 33.60 -27.15 18.19
CA ALA A 45 33.37 -28.59 17.93
C ALA A 45 32.11 -29.15 18.61
N ASP A 46 31.17 -29.57 17.75
CA ASP A 46 30.15 -30.64 17.87
C ASP A 46 29.08 -30.59 18.96
N GLU A 47 27.82 -30.30 18.56
CA GLU A 47 26.69 -31.23 18.80
C GLU A 47 25.49 -30.89 17.87
N PRO A 48 25.11 -31.77 16.91
CA PRO A 48 23.83 -31.70 16.20
C PRO A 48 22.66 -32.28 17.03
N PRO A 49 21.40 -31.90 16.73
CA PRO A 49 20.25 -32.10 17.61
C PRO A 49 19.80 -33.57 17.72
N PRO A 50 19.30 -34.04 18.87
CA PRO A 50 18.75 -35.38 18.99
C PRO A 50 17.34 -35.47 18.38
N ALA A 51 17.17 -36.42 17.45
CA ALA A 51 15.88 -36.90 16.95
C ALA A 51 15.75 -38.43 17.22
N PRO A 52 14.56 -39.04 17.03
CA PRO A 52 13.64 -39.54 18.05
C PRO A 52 13.84 -41.03 18.40
N ALA A 53 13.48 -41.43 19.62
CA ALA A 53 13.52 -42.82 20.07
C ALA A 53 12.25 -43.63 19.69
N PRO A 54 12.37 -44.94 19.42
CA PRO A 54 11.33 -45.78 18.81
C PRO A 54 10.34 -46.32 19.84
N ARG A 55 9.05 -46.42 19.48
CA ARG A 55 8.07 -47.21 20.26
C ARG A 55 7.52 -48.36 19.41
N ARG A 56 7.65 -49.55 20.01
CA ARG A 56 7.28 -50.89 19.54
C ARG A 56 5.81 -51.03 19.13
N ALA A 57 5.60 -51.91 18.15
CA ALA A 57 4.32 -52.45 17.71
C ALA A 57 3.88 -53.67 18.54
N THR A 58 2.55 -53.83 18.70
CA THR A 58 1.74 -55.08 18.71
C THR A 58 0.25 -54.74 18.95
N PRO A 59 -0.72 -55.63 18.65
CA PRO A 59 -1.07 -56.21 17.36
C PRO A 59 -2.55 -55.97 16.99
N ILE A 60 -2.93 -56.45 15.80
CA ILE A 60 -4.22 -56.33 15.11
C ILE A 60 -5.36 -56.98 15.91
N ALA A 61 -6.48 -56.25 16.06
CA ALA A 61 -7.78 -56.84 16.39
C ALA A 61 -8.76 -56.55 15.25
N ASP A 62 -9.14 -57.64 14.59
CA ASP A 62 -10.18 -57.76 13.58
C ASP A 62 -11.55 -57.40 14.18
N ALA A 63 -12.26 -56.46 13.57
CA ALA A 63 -13.70 -56.30 13.71
C ALA A 63 -14.23 -55.55 12.49
N ALA A 64 -14.52 -56.31 11.43
CA ALA A 64 -15.30 -55.86 10.29
C ALA A 64 -16.72 -55.46 10.72
N VAL A 65 -17.13 -54.21 10.49
CA VAL A 65 -18.54 -53.86 10.24
C VAL A 65 -18.61 -52.63 9.30
N ALA A 66 -19.08 -52.90 8.09
CA ALA A 66 -19.86 -52.07 7.16
C ALA A 66 -19.57 -50.56 7.04
N MET A 67 -19.18 -50.16 5.82
CA MET A 67 -19.33 -48.81 5.27
C MET A 67 -20.82 -48.40 5.26
N PRO A 68 -21.10 -47.09 5.29
CA PRO A 68 -21.37 -46.48 3.99
C PRO A 68 -20.43 -45.31 3.73
N GLU A 69 -19.89 -45.31 2.51
CA GLU A 69 -19.25 -44.16 1.88
C GLU A 69 -20.20 -42.96 1.97
N THR A 70 -19.93 -42.05 2.91
CA THR A 70 -20.33 -40.66 2.71
C THR A 70 -19.15 -39.99 2.04
N ASP A 71 -19.11 -40.15 0.72
CA ASP A 71 -18.39 -39.25 -0.18
C ASP A 71 -19.07 -37.88 -0.04
N ALA A 72 -18.74 -37.18 1.05
CA ALA A 72 -19.05 -35.77 1.18
C ALA A 72 -18.11 -35.06 0.21
N ALA A 73 -18.56 -34.96 -1.04
CA ALA A 73 -18.00 -34.04 -2.00
C ALA A 73 -17.74 -32.71 -1.28
N PRO A 74 -16.52 -32.14 -1.34
CA PRO A 74 -16.31 -30.81 -0.81
C PRO A 74 -17.34 -29.90 -1.48
N GLU A 75 -18.14 -29.20 -0.66
CA GLU A 75 -19.09 -28.20 -1.14
C GLU A 75 -18.40 -27.37 -2.23
N PRO A 76 -19.06 -27.15 -3.39
CA PRO A 76 -18.43 -26.45 -4.49
C PRO A 76 -17.97 -25.10 -3.97
N ASP A 77 -16.65 -24.90 -4.02
CA ASP A 77 -15.95 -23.67 -3.70
C ASP A 77 -16.86 -22.48 -4.00
N ALA A 78 -17.24 -21.77 -2.92
CA ALA A 78 -18.00 -20.55 -2.96
C ALA A 78 -17.61 -19.78 -4.22
N ALA A 79 -18.56 -19.65 -5.16
CA ALA A 79 -18.33 -19.12 -6.48
C ALA A 79 -17.40 -17.91 -6.39
N VAL A 80 -16.10 -18.15 -6.66
CA VAL A 80 -15.08 -17.13 -6.59
C VAL A 80 -15.57 -16.05 -7.52
N GLU A 81 -15.82 -14.84 -7.03
CA GLU A 81 -16.24 -13.71 -7.86
C GLU A 81 -15.26 -13.63 -9.03
N LYS A 82 -15.63 -14.17 -10.20
CA LYS A 82 -14.78 -14.20 -11.38
C LYS A 82 -15.16 -12.97 -12.18
N GLY A 83 -14.51 -11.86 -11.87
CA GLY A 83 -14.69 -10.64 -12.62
C GLY A 83 -13.48 -9.72 -12.50
N PRO A 84 -13.33 -8.79 -13.45
CA PRO A 84 -12.52 -7.63 -13.21
C PRO A 84 -13.14 -6.85 -12.03
N PHE A 85 -12.39 -6.75 -10.95
CA PHE A 85 -12.74 -5.97 -9.77
C PHE A 85 -12.32 -4.53 -10.00
N GLU A 86 -13.27 -3.61 -9.92
CA GLU A 86 -13.00 -2.18 -9.87
C GLU A 86 -12.90 -1.72 -8.41
N ILE A 87 -11.80 -1.04 -8.08
CA ILE A 87 -11.55 -0.49 -6.75
C ILE A 87 -11.30 1.01 -6.87
N GLU A 88 -12.23 1.79 -6.31
CA GLU A 88 -12.06 3.23 -6.16
C GLU A 88 -11.16 3.57 -4.97
N ILE A 89 -10.14 4.40 -5.22
CA ILE A 89 -9.26 4.93 -4.18
C ILE A 89 -9.90 6.15 -3.48
N GLY A 90 -11.04 6.63 -3.97
CA GLY A 90 -11.78 7.80 -3.49
C GLY A 90 -11.53 9.05 -4.33
N GLU A 91 -12.27 10.11 -4.03
CA GLU A 91 -12.06 11.41 -4.65
C GLU A 91 -10.88 12.14 -4.00
N HIS A 92 -9.98 12.66 -4.82
CA HIS A 92 -8.77 13.37 -4.39
C HIS A 92 -8.68 14.72 -5.09
N LYS A 93 -8.28 15.74 -4.33
CA LYS A 93 -7.91 17.06 -4.84
C LYS A 93 -6.43 17.27 -4.52
N VAL A 94 -5.60 17.42 -5.53
CA VAL A 94 -4.15 17.55 -5.37
C VAL A 94 -3.67 18.82 -6.05
N LEU A 95 -3.04 19.71 -5.29
CA LEU A 95 -2.41 20.93 -5.83
C LEU A 95 -1.28 20.55 -6.78
N LEU A 96 -1.20 21.23 -7.91
CA LEU A 96 -0.21 21.00 -8.95
C LEU A 96 1.03 21.89 -8.70
N ARG A 97 2.15 21.56 -9.35
CA ARG A 97 3.44 22.22 -9.11
C ARG A 97 3.41 23.72 -9.39
N GLN A 98 2.69 24.12 -10.44
CA GLN A 98 2.45 25.51 -10.80
C GLN A 98 1.59 26.12 -9.67
N ARG A 99 2.19 26.93 -8.81
CA ARG A 99 1.54 27.56 -7.65
C ARG A 99 0.57 28.68 -8.05
N ASP A 100 -0.30 28.43 -9.03
CA ASP A 100 -1.27 29.37 -9.59
C ASP A 100 -2.71 29.11 -9.10
N GLY A 101 -2.84 28.26 -8.08
CA GLY A 101 -4.13 27.85 -7.52
C GLY A 101 -4.81 26.73 -8.30
N ARG A 102 -4.14 26.09 -9.29
CA ARG A 102 -4.67 24.91 -9.96
C ARG A 102 -4.47 23.64 -9.14
N TYR A 103 -5.51 22.82 -9.11
CA TYR A 103 -5.48 21.48 -8.55
C TYR A 103 -6.08 20.47 -9.54
N LEU A 104 -5.63 19.23 -9.46
CA LEU A 104 -6.27 18.12 -10.13
C LEU A 104 -7.29 17.49 -9.18
N ARG A 105 -8.55 17.47 -9.61
CA ARG A 105 -9.64 16.70 -9.02
C ARG A 105 -9.74 15.37 -9.74
N MET A 106 -9.63 14.26 -9.02
CA MET A 106 -9.70 12.94 -9.63
C MET A 106 -10.34 11.87 -8.76
N VAL A 107 -10.87 10.84 -9.41
CA VAL A 107 -11.31 9.59 -8.76
C VAL A 107 -10.59 8.42 -9.43
N PRO A 108 -9.48 7.91 -8.85
CA PRO A 108 -8.73 6.80 -9.42
C PRO A 108 -9.47 5.49 -9.21
N VAL A 109 -9.56 4.70 -10.27
CA VAL A 109 -10.16 3.37 -10.30
C VAL A 109 -9.10 2.36 -10.74
N LEU A 110 -8.79 1.41 -9.86
CA LEU A 110 -7.91 0.28 -10.20
C LEU A 110 -8.78 -0.88 -10.66
N VAL A 111 -8.42 -1.49 -11.77
CA VAL A 111 -9.06 -2.71 -12.29
C VAL A 111 -8.09 -3.87 -12.09
N THR A 112 -8.55 -4.94 -11.45
CA THR A 112 -7.76 -6.17 -11.25
C THR A 112 -8.60 -7.42 -11.43
N SER A 113 -8.03 -8.48 -11.99
CA SER A 113 -8.71 -9.75 -12.21
C SER A 113 -8.60 -10.71 -11.02
N LYS A 114 -7.78 -10.38 -10.01
CA LYS A 114 -7.49 -11.26 -8.87
C LYS A 114 -8.12 -10.73 -7.57
N PRO A 115 -8.87 -11.55 -6.82
CA PRO A 115 -9.53 -11.11 -5.58
C PRO A 115 -8.50 -10.77 -4.48
N VAL A 116 -7.38 -11.49 -4.40
CA VAL A 116 -6.31 -11.20 -3.42
C VAL A 116 -5.74 -9.79 -3.62
N THR A 117 -5.54 -9.39 -4.88
CA THR A 117 -5.06 -8.05 -5.23
C THR A 117 -6.04 -6.97 -4.80
N ARG A 118 -7.36 -7.19 -4.99
CA ARG A 118 -8.42 -6.27 -4.51
C ARG A 118 -8.32 -6.03 -3.01
N ASP A 119 -8.14 -7.07 -2.21
CA ASP A 119 -8.02 -6.95 -0.75
C ASP A 119 -6.72 -6.27 -0.33
N GLU A 120 -5.60 -6.56 -1.01
CA GLU A 120 -4.34 -5.86 -0.77
C GLU A 120 -4.46 -4.36 -1.07
N ILE A 121 -5.06 -3.98 -2.20
CA ILE A 121 -5.32 -2.57 -2.56
C ILE A 121 -6.12 -1.88 -1.45
N ARG A 122 -7.17 -2.52 -0.93
CA ARG A 122 -7.98 -1.98 0.18
C ARG A 122 -7.15 -1.78 1.45
N ARG A 123 -6.31 -2.75 1.82
CA ARG A 123 -5.44 -2.68 3.00
C ARG A 123 -4.37 -1.59 2.86
N ARG A 124 -3.80 -1.43 1.67
CA ARG A 124 -2.73 -0.47 1.37
C ARG A 124 -3.22 0.88 0.86
N ARG A 125 -4.53 1.14 0.87
CA ARG A 125 -5.12 2.39 0.35
C ARG A 125 -4.39 3.65 0.82
N ARG A 126 -3.99 3.71 2.09
CA ARG A 126 -3.23 4.86 2.64
C ARG A 126 -1.87 5.07 1.96
N GLU A 127 -1.14 4.00 1.66
CA GLU A 127 0.16 4.04 0.98
C GLU A 127 -0.01 4.48 -0.48
N LEU A 128 -1.00 3.90 -1.17
CA LEU A 128 -1.34 4.27 -2.55
C LEU A 128 -1.74 5.73 -2.68
N VAL A 129 -2.56 6.23 -1.74
CA VAL A 129 -2.95 7.65 -1.70
C VAL A 129 -1.74 8.55 -1.50
N ARG A 130 -0.84 8.25 -0.55
CA ARG A 130 0.39 9.06 -0.37
C ARG A 130 1.22 9.15 -1.64
N MET A 131 1.37 8.02 -2.33
CA MET A 131 2.12 7.97 -3.58
C MET A 131 1.42 8.73 -4.71
N LEU A 132 0.09 8.66 -4.79
CA LEU A 132 -0.71 9.48 -5.71
C LEU A 132 -0.46 10.97 -5.47
N PHE A 133 -0.57 11.43 -4.22
CA PHE A 133 -0.32 12.83 -3.87
C PHE A 133 1.09 13.25 -4.27
N PHE A 134 2.09 12.43 -3.94
CA PHE A 134 3.48 12.69 -4.30
C PHE A 134 3.67 12.80 -5.83
N LEU A 135 3.13 11.87 -6.61
CA LEU A 135 3.34 11.87 -8.06
C LEU A 135 2.63 13.05 -8.74
N VAL A 136 1.43 13.38 -8.29
CA VAL A 136 0.61 14.44 -8.91
C VAL A 136 1.13 15.82 -8.52
N SER A 137 1.58 16.03 -7.28
CA SER A 137 2.05 17.35 -6.82
C SER A 137 3.28 17.87 -7.55
N HIS A 138 4.02 17.00 -8.23
CA HIS A 138 5.20 17.36 -8.99
C HIS A 138 4.92 17.65 -10.47
N ARG A 139 3.67 17.49 -10.92
CA ARG A 139 3.29 17.73 -12.32
C ARG A 139 2.86 19.16 -12.57
N ASP A 140 3.14 19.61 -13.78
CA ASP A 140 2.63 20.86 -14.32
C ASP A 140 1.21 20.66 -14.82
N ALA A 141 0.34 21.64 -14.60
CA ALA A 141 -1.08 21.49 -14.91
C ALA A 141 -1.34 21.35 -16.41
N ASP A 142 -0.54 22.04 -17.22
CA ASP A 142 -0.65 21.98 -18.68
C ASP A 142 -0.27 20.59 -19.22
N SER A 143 0.69 19.90 -18.57
CA SER A 143 1.10 18.53 -18.93
C SER A 143 0.11 17.44 -18.50
N VAL A 144 -0.87 17.80 -17.68
CA VAL A 144 -1.87 16.88 -17.14
C VAL A 144 -3.23 17.12 -17.78
N ALA A 145 -3.50 18.34 -18.25
CA ALA A 145 -4.78 18.72 -18.83
C ALA A 145 -5.04 18.15 -20.24
N ASP A 146 -4.00 17.69 -20.95
CA ASP A 146 -4.15 17.04 -22.25
C ASP A 146 -4.56 15.56 -22.12
N ALA A 147 -5.22 15.01 -23.15
CA ALA A 147 -5.65 13.60 -23.15
C ALA A 147 -4.46 12.63 -22.96
N ASP A 148 -3.30 12.99 -23.52
CA ASP A 148 -2.07 12.22 -23.35
C ASP A 148 -1.51 12.32 -21.92
N GLY A 149 -1.77 13.41 -21.22
CA GLY A 149 -1.36 13.66 -19.83
C GLY A 149 -2.09 12.76 -18.85
N GLU A 150 -3.40 12.62 -19.03
CA GLU A 150 -4.21 11.65 -18.28
C GLU A 150 -3.67 10.23 -18.48
N ALA A 151 -3.46 9.81 -19.74
CA ALA A 151 -2.96 8.48 -20.06
C ALA A 151 -1.55 8.21 -19.48
N ARG A 152 -0.64 9.20 -19.57
CA ARG A 152 0.71 9.12 -18.98
C ARG A 152 0.64 9.01 -17.46
N LEU A 153 -0.19 9.82 -16.81
CA LEU A 153 -0.36 9.76 -15.35
C LEU A 153 -0.97 8.42 -14.93
N ALA A 154 -1.93 7.89 -15.70
CA ALA A 154 -2.51 6.57 -15.44
C ALA A 154 -1.47 5.45 -15.54
N ALA A 155 -0.62 5.49 -16.57
CA ALA A 155 0.46 4.53 -16.77
C ALA A 155 1.49 4.59 -15.62
N ASP A 156 1.93 5.78 -15.25
CA ASP A 156 2.91 5.98 -14.18
C ASP A 156 2.35 5.52 -12.82
N LEU A 157 1.09 5.86 -12.51
CA LEU A 157 0.44 5.39 -11.30
C LEU A 157 0.28 3.86 -11.30
N LYS A 158 -0.12 3.26 -12.43
CA LYS A 158 -0.24 1.80 -12.56
C LYS A 158 1.10 1.12 -12.27
N GLU A 159 2.19 1.61 -12.85
CA GLU A 159 3.54 1.06 -12.63
C GLU A 159 3.94 1.18 -11.16
N ARG A 160 3.81 2.37 -10.57
CA ARG A 160 4.22 2.63 -9.19
C ARG A 160 3.35 1.89 -8.18
N PHE A 161 2.05 1.80 -8.43
CA PHE A 161 1.12 1.04 -7.59
C PHE A 161 1.42 -0.45 -7.68
N GLY A 162 1.78 -0.96 -8.87
CA GLY A 162 2.22 -2.33 -9.05
C GLY A 162 3.46 -2.70 -8.22
N ASN A 163 4.35 -1.74 -7.95
CA ASN A 163 5.51 -1.99 -7.07
C ASN A 163 5.13 -2.09 -5.58
N VAL A 164 4.01 -1.49 -5.18
CA VAL A 164 3.50 -1.53 -3.81
C VAL A 164 2.64 -2.78 -3.57
N ILE A 165 1.86 -3.17 -4.58
CA ILE A 165 0.97 -4.34 -4.55
C ILE A 165 1.75 -5.59 -4.96
N ARG A 166 2.04 -6.47 -4.00
CA ARG A 166 2.93 -7.62 -4.23
C ARG A 166 2.20 -8.87 -4.71
N THR A 167 0.89 -8.97 -4.47
CA THR A 167 0.14 -10.22 -4.71
C THR A 167 -0.31 -10.41 -6.15
N GLY A 168 -0.14 -9.43 -7.03
CA GLY A 168 -0.47 -9.57 -8.43
C GLY A 168 -0.57 -8.25 -9.20
N PRO A 169 -0.66 -8.32 -10.53
CA PRO A 169 -0.71 -7.13 -11.36
C PRO A 169 -2.02 -6.36 -11.17
N ILE A 170 -1.90 -5.05 -11.32
CA ILE A 170 -3.03 -4.18 -11.64
C ILE A 170 -3.19 -4.22 -13.15
N ASP A 171 -4.37 -4.57 -13.66
CA ASP A 171 -4.59 -4.74 -15.09
C ASP A 171 -4.68 -3.37 -15.78
N ARG A 172 -5.42 -2.45 -15.16
CA ARG A 172 -5.61 -1.09 -15.65
C ARG A 172 -5.78 -0.11 -14.49
N LEU A 173 -5.30 1.11 -14.69
CA LEU A 173 -5.69 2.26 -13.90
C LEU A 173 -6.45 3.23 -14.80
N ALA A 174 -7.60 3.69 -14.33
CA ALA A 174 -8.43 4.66 -15.02
C ALA A 174 -8.89 5.74 -14.03
N PHE A 175 -9.48 6.80 -14.56
CA PHE A 175 -10.08 7.85 -13.75
C PHE A 175 -11.57 7.93 -14.07
N ARG A 176 -12.40 7.91 -13.03
CA ARG A 176 -13.83 8.19 -13.19
C ARG A 176 -14.09 9.69 -13.34
N THR A 177 -13.30 10.49 -12.63
CA THR A 177 -13.26 11.95 -12.75
C THR A 177 -11.82 12.34 -12.94
N PHE A 178 -11.57 13.30 -13.84
CA PHE A 178 -10.25 13.83 -14.11
C PHE A 178 -10.38 15.27 -14.61
N GLU A 179 -10.21 16.22 -13.71
CA GLU A 179 -10.48 17.63 -13.98
C GLU A 179 -9.40 18.52 -13.36
N VAL A 180 -8.70 19.30 -14.18
CA VAL A 180 -7.84 20.37 -13.70
C VAL A 180 -8.71 21.59 -13.42
N VAL A 181 -8.81 21.98 -12.16
CA VAL A 181 -9.66 23.08 -11.70
C VAL A 181 -8.79 24.17 -11.10
N ARG A 182 -9.15 25.42 -11.36
CA ARG A 182 -8.56 26.57 -10.68
C ARG A 182 -9.39 26.92 -9.45
N GLU A 183 -8.75 27.03 -8.30
CA GLU A 183 -9.37 27.56 -7.10
C GLU A 183 -9.68 29.05 -7.36
N THR A 184 -10.92 29.35 -7.73
CA THR A 184 -11.41 30.72 -7.78
C THR A 184 -11.50 31.22 -6.35
N ALA A 185 -10.77 32.30 -6.03
CA ALA A 185 -10.72 32.89 -4.70
C ALA A 185 -12.06 33.49 -4.19
N ASP A 186 -13.19 33.24 -4.87
CA ASP A 186 -14.50 33.77 -4.53
C ASP A 186 -15.49 32.65 -4.20
N ALA A 187 -15.56 32.33 -2.91
CA ALA A 187 -16.76 31.85 -2.22
C ALA A 187 -16.56 31.98 -0.71
N GLY A 188 -16.36 33.21 -0.22
CA GLY A 188 -16.51 33.58 1.18
C GLY A 188 -17.66 34.58 1.31
N PRO A 189 -18.57 34.43 2.29
CA PRO A 189 -19.85 35.14 2.38
C PRO A 189 -19.72 36.65 2.59
#